data_AF-A0A0C9W1E4-F1
#
_entry.id   AF-A0A0C9W1E4-F1
#
_cell.length_a   1.000
_cell.length_b   1.000
_cell.length_c   1.000
_cell.angle_alpha   90.00
_cell.angle_beta   90.00
_cell.angle_gamma   90.00
#
_symmetry.space_group_name_H-M   'P 1'
#
loop_
_entity.id
_entity.type
_entity.pdbx_description
1 polymer ?
#
loop_
_entity_poly.entity_id
_entity_poly.type
_entity_poly.pdbx_seq_one_letter_code
_entity_poly.pdbx_strand_id
1 'polypeptide(L)'
;DEPDFVNVESLLEASCRARGFDVIFLPKFHCELNFIEQCWGFAKRIYRMKERSSAEDVLERNVIDSLDAVPLLTMRKYGLNGLQAAWAIKKY
;
A
#
# COMPACT_ATOMS: atom_id res chain seq x y z
N ASP A 1 -17.43 0.80 23.46
CA ASP A 1 -17.19 -0.38 22.61
C ASP A 1 -18.27 -1.40 22.86
N GLU A 2 -19.00 -1.75 21.80
CA GLU A 2 -20.09 -2.71 21.83
C GLU A 2 -19.46 -4.12 21.70
N PRO A 3 -19.55 -4.98 22.72
CA PRO A 3 -18.80 -6.23 22.79
C PRO A 3 -19.18 -7.24 21.69
N ASP A 4 -20.37 -7.12 21.11
CA ASP A 4 -20.88 -8.05 20.09
C ASP A 4 -20.17 -7.94 18.73
N PHE A 5 -19.46 -6.84 18.46
CA PHE A 5 -18.75 -6.64 17.19
C PHE A 5 -17.25 -6.90 17.26
N VAL A 6 -16.70 -7.17 18.46
CA VAL A 6 -15.24 -7.26 18.67
C VAL A 6 -14.64 -8.51 18.02
N ASN A 7 -15.44 -9.55 17.76
CA ASN A 7 -14.99 -10.83 17.18
C ASN A 7 -15.71 -11.22 15.88
N VAL A 8 -16.39 -10.29 15.21
CA VAL A 8 -17.08 -10.58 13.95
C VAL A 8 -16.13 -10.34 12.79
N GLU A 9 -15.93 -11.38 11.98
CA GLU A 9 -15.18 -11.27 10.73
C GLU A 9 -15.81 -10.20 9.82
N SER A 10 -14.99 -9.28 9.30
CA SER A 10 -15.46 -8.25 8.40
C SER A 10 -15.82 -8.81 7.02
N LEU A 11 -16.73 -8.13 6.30
CA LEU A 11 -17.06 -8.48 4.92
C LEU A 11 -15.81 -8.51 4.00
N LEU A 12 -14.84 -7.64 4.28
CA LEU A 12 -13.57 -7.59 3.57
C LEU A 12 -12.77 -8.88 3.79
N GLU A 13 -12.57 -9.28 5.05
CA GLU A 13 -11.88 -10.52 5.41
C GLU A 13 -12.56 -11.73 4.79
N ALA A 14 -13.88 -11.86 4.92
CA ALA A 14 -14.65 -12.97 4.35
C ALA A 14 -14.50 -13.03 2.83
N SER A 15 -14.55 -11.88 2.15
CA SER A 15 -14.39 -11.77 0.69
C SER A 15 -12.99 -12.12 0.21
N CYS A 16 -11.96 -11.75 0.97
CA CYS A 16 -10.56 -12.09 0.70
C CYS A 16 -10.30 -13.58 0.96
N ARG A 17 -10.78 -14.11 2.09
CA ARG A 17 -10.64 -15.52 2.46
C ARG A 17 -11.32 -16.44 1.44
N ALA A 18 -12.51 -16.09 0.96
CA ALA A 18 -13.20 -16.84 -0.10
C ALA A 18 -12.39 -16.93 -1.41
N ARG A 19 -11.42 -16.03 -1.60
CA ARG A 19 -10.49 -16.01 -2.75
C ARG A 19 -9.09 -16.55 -2.41
N GLY A 20 -8.85 -17.03 -1.19
CA GLY A 20 -7.57 -17.56 -0.74
C GLY A 20 -6.55 -16.50 -0.33
N PHE A 21 -6.98 -15.28 0.00
CA PHE A 21 -6.10 -14.19 0.47
C PHE A 21 -6.31 -13.91 1.96
N ASP A 22 -5.20 -13.75 2.67
CA ASP A 22 -5.19 -13.22 4.03
C ASP A 22 -5.19 -11.69 4.02
N VAL A 23 -5.87 -11.08 5.01
CA VAL A 23 -5.93 -9.63 5.17
C VAL A 23 -5.03 -9.22 6.33
N ILE A 24 -4.17 -8.24 6.09
CA ILE A 24 -3.33 -7.62 7.11
C ILE A 24 -3.85 -6.21 7.36
N PHE A 25 -4.34 -5.95 8.57
CA PHE A 25 -4.73 -4.62 8.99
C PHE A 25 -3.52 -3.90 9.58
N LEU A 26 -3.16 -2.75 9.01
CA LEU A 26 -2.12 -1.89 9.58
C LEU A 26 -2.72 -0.94 10.62
N PRO A 27 -1.94 -0.56 11.65
CA PRO A 27 -2.34 0.47 12.62
C PRO A 27 -2.84 1.75 11.95
N LYS A 28 -3.93 2.31 12.48
CA LYS A 28 -4.50 3.55 11.97
C LYS A 28 -3.51 4.69 12.20
N PHE A 29 -3.44 5.62 11.25
CA PHE A 29 -2.55 6.80 11.29
C PHE A 29 -1.04 6.52 11.24
N HIS A 30 -0.65 5.29 10.90
CA HIS A 30 0.75 4.89 10.71
C HIS A 30 1.05 4.57 9.24
N CYS A 31 0.95 5.57 8.36
CA CYS A 31 1.16 5.38 6.93
C CYS A 31 2.59 4.97 6.57
N GLU A 32 3.56 5.24 7.44
CA GLU A 32 4.94 4.78 7.31
C GLU A 32 5.10 3.25 7.32
N LEU A 33 4.10 2.53 7.86
CA LEU A 33 4.07 1.07 7.85
C LEU A 33 3.52 0.50 6.53
N ASN A 34 2.86 1.33 5.72
CA ASN A 34 2.31 0.90 4.44
C ASN A 34 3.38 1.05 3.34
N PHE A 35 3.98 -0.05 2.92
CA PHE A 35 5.08 -0.04 1.95
C PHE A 35 4.75 0.66 0.62
N ILE A 36 3.46 0.71 0.25
CA ILE A 36 3.00 1.37 -0.97
C ILE A 36 3.30 2.88 -0.93
N GLU A 37 3.35 3.50 0.24
CA GLU A 37 3.69 4.93 0.39
C GLU A 37 5.13 5.20 -0.08
N GLN A 38 6.05 4.24 0.12
CA GLN A 38 7.43 4.39 -0.34
C GLN A 38 7.52 4.23 -1.86
N CYS A 39 6.69 3.35 -2.44
CA CYS A 39 6.57 3.19 -3.88
C CYS A 39 6.00 4.47 -4.51
N TRP A 40 4.93 5.02 -3.93
CA TRP A 40 4.36 6.31 -4.35
C TRP A 40 5.36 7.45 -4.21
N GLY A 41 6.14 7.49 -3.13
CA GLY A 41 7.21 8.47 -2.93
C GLY A 41 8.24 8.45 -4.07
N PHE A 42 8.68 7.25 -4.45
CA PHE A 42 9.59 7.04 -5.58
C PHE A 42 8.96 7.47 -6.91
N ALA A 43 7.76 6.96 -7.23
CA ALA A 43 7.06 7.27 -8.47
C ALA A 43 6.80 8.79 -8.61
N LYS A 44 6.35 9.46 -7.53
CA LYS A 44 6.15 10.92 -7.52
C LYS A 44 7.45 11.68 -7.80
N ARG A 45 8.60 11.20 -7.32
CA ARG A 45 9.91 11.81 -7.63
C ARG A 45 10.22 11.70 -9.12
N ILE A 46 10.02 10.53 -9.74
CA ILE A 46 10.23 10.34 -11.18
C ILE A 46 9.26 11.22 -11.99
N TYR A 47 7.99 11.23 -11.61
CA TYR A 47 6.96 12.04 -12.26
C TYR A 47 7.33 13.53 -12.29
N ARG A 48 7.85 14.06 -11.18
CA ARG A 48 8.28 15.48 -11.09
C ARG A 48 9.41 15.85 -12.03
N MET A 49 10.17 14.87 -12.55
CA MET A 49 11.24 15.09 -13.52
C MET A 49 10.73 15.09 -14.97
N LYS A 50 9.49 14.64 -15.22
CA LYS A 50 8.88 14.63 -16.55
C LYS A 50 8.39 16.03 -16.94
N GLU A 51 8.24 16.26 -18.24
CA GLU A 51 7.71 17.51 -18.77
C GLU A 51 6.26 17.73 -18.29
N ARG A 52 5.94 18.99 -17.98
CA ARG A 52 4.58 19.35 -17.60
C ARG A 52 3.66 19.28 -18.81
N SER A 53 2.48 18.72 -18.60
CA SER A 53 1.41 18.68 -19.59
C SER A 53 0.08 19.00 -18.91
N SER A 54 -0.89 19.50 -19.68
CA SER A 54 -2.30 19.58 -19.28
C SER A 54 -3.17 18.56 -20.03
N ALA A 55 -2.60 17.79 -20.96
CA ALA A 55 -3.30 16.76 -21.71
C ALA A 55 -3.39 15.48 -20.87
N GLU A 56 -4.61 14.98 -20.68
CA GLU A 56 -4.91 13.84 -19.80
C GLU A 56 -4.17 12.57 -20.20
N ASP A 57 -4.08 12.27 -21.49
CA ASP A 57 -3.38 11.10 -22.02
C ASP A 57 -1.87 11.14 -21.73
N VAL A 58 -1.28 12.33 -21.73
CA VAL A 58 0.12 12.54 -21.35
C VAL A 58 0.30 12.39 -19.84
N LEU A 59 -0.63 12.92 -19.04
CA LEU A 59 -0.60 12.79 -17.58
C LEU A 59 -0.70 11.32 -17.17
N GLU A 60 -1.63 10.56 -17.75
CA GLU A 60 -1.82 9.13 -17.49
C GLU A 60 -0.56 8.33 -17.83
N ARG A 61 -0.02 8.52 -19.05
CA ARG A 61 1.21 7.84 -19.49
C ARG A 61 2.38 8.16 -18.58
N ASN A 62 2.51 9.42 -18.15
CA ASN A 62 3.54 9.84 -17.23
C ASN A 62 3.41 9.18 -15.85
N VAL A 63 2.19 8.97 -15.34
CA VAL A 63 1.94 8.24 -14.09
C VAL A 63 2.34 6.78 -14.24
N ILE A 64 1.91 6.11 -15.31
CA ILE A 64 2.23 4.71 -15.59
C ILE A 64 3.75 4.51 -15.68
N ASP A 65 4.44 5.29 -16.52
CA ASP A 65 5.90 5.23 -16.66
C ASP A 65 6.63 5.43 -15.32
N SER A 66 6.11 6.34 -14.48
CA SER A 66 6.74 6.63 -13.18
C SER A 66 6.52 5.51 -12.17
N LEU A 67 5.40 4.80 -12.24
CA LEU A 67 5.12 3.62 -11.42
C LEU A 67 5.96 2.42 -11.87
N ASP A 68 6.09 2.20 -13.18
CA ASP A 68 6.92 1.14 -13.74
C ASP A 68 8.42 1.33 -13.44
N ALA A 69 8.84 2.58 -13.23
CA ALA A 69 10.21 2.90 -12.85
C ALA A 69 10.56 2.52 -11.40
N VAL A 70 9.59 2.15 -10.54
CA VAL A 70 9.86 1.77 -9.15
C VAL A 70 10.64 0.45 -9.10
N PRO A 71 11.89 0.43 -8.59
CA PRO A 71 12.69 -0.80 -8.60
C PRO A 71 12.10 -1.88 -7.69
N LEU A 72 12.12 -3.12 -8.16
CA LEU A 72 11.68 -4.28 -7.36
C LEU A 72 12.46 -4.41 -6.04
N LEU A 73 13.74 -4.04 -6.04
CA LEU A 73 14.56 -4.00 -4.81
C LEU A 73 14.01 -3.00 -3.79
N THR A 74 13.51 -1.85 -4.23
CA THR A 74 12.86 -0.85 -3.37
C THR A 74 11.59 -1.45 -2.77
N MET A 75 10.73 -2.08 -3.58
CA MET A 75 9.50 -2.71 -3.10
C MET A 75 9.80 -3.79 -2.04
N ARG A 76 10.77 -4.67 -2.31
CA ARG A 76 11.17 -5.75 -1.40
C ARG A 76 11.82 -5.25 -0.11
N LYS A 77 12.54 -4.12 -0.15
CA LYS A 77 13.20 -3.55 1.03
C LYS A 77 12.21 -3.02 2.06
N TYR A 78 11.09 -2.45 1.60
CA TYR A 78 10.11 -1.80 2.47
C TYR A 78 8.85 -2.65 2.74
N GLY A 79 8.65 -3.75 2.00
CA GLY A 79 7.58 -4.70 2.29
C GLY A 79 7.79 -5.40 3.63
N LEU A 80 6.79 -5.33 4.51
CA LEU A 80 6.77 -6.10 5.74
C LEU A 80 6.39 -7.56 5.43
N ASN A 81 7.13 -8.51 5.99
CA ASN A 81 6.67 -9.90 6.07
C ASN A 81 5.63 -10.07 7.19
N GLY A 82 4.95 -11.22 7.23
CA GLY A 82 3.87 -11.47 8.19
C GLY A 82 4.29 -11.28 9.67
N LEU A 83 5.52 -11.66 10.03
CA LEU A 83 6.04 -11.46 11.39
C LEU A 83 6.28 -9.98 11.70
N GLN A 84 6.82 -9.22 10.76
CA GLN A 84 7.05 -7.79 10.90
C GLN A 84 5.74 -7.01 10.98
N ALA A 85 4.74 -7.40 10.18
CA ALA A 85 3.41 -6.82 10.24
C ALA A 85 2.74 -7.11 11.59
N ALA A 86 2.76 -8.36 12.06
CA ALA A 86 2.21 -8.73 13.36
C ALA A 86 2.89 -7.99 14.53
N TRP A 87 4.21 -7.80 14.47
CA TRP A 87 4.92 -6.99 15.46
C TRP A 87 4.52 -5.52 15.41
N ALA A 88 4.41 -4.93 14.21
CA ALA A 88 4.00 -3.54 14.04
C ALA A 88 2.59 -3.29 14.57
N ILE A 89 1.65 -4.20 14.31
CA ILE A 89 0.27 -4.17 14.83
C ILE A 89 0.23 -4.21 16.36
N LYS A 90 1.13 -4.96 16.99
CA LYS A 90 1.20 -5.02 18.45
C LYS A 90 1.84 -3.76 19.06
N LYS A 91 2.70 -3.09 18.33
CA LYS A 91 3.49 -1.95 18.82
C LYS A 91 2.71 -0.63 18.79
N TYR A 92 1.86 -0.44 17.78
CA TYR A 92 1.15 0.81 17.49
C TYR A 92 -0.36 0.57 17.56
#